data_AF-A0A7C2E2K7-F1
#
_entry.id   AF-A0A7C2E2K7-F1
#
_cell.length_a   1.000
_cell.length_b   1.000
_cell.length_c   1.000
_cell.angle_alpha   90.00
_cell.angle_beta   90.00
_cell.angle_gamma   90.00
#
_symmetry.space_group_name_H-M   'P 1'
#
loop_
_entity.id
_entity.type
_entity.pdbx_description
1 polymer ?
#
loop_
_entity_poly.entity_id
_entity_poly.type
_entity_poly.pdbx_seq_one_letter_code
_entity_poly.pdbx_strand_id
1 'polypeptide(L)'
;ECERLASSAGFELKALDSPWEDAVWRWIKPPLLRDLEAARKTEAYRLSGYLEGLARERGGSAPVHSALFSLIKEMETGRRRPGPDNIAELRRRIGEEKGMRLQ
;
A
#
# COMPACT_ATOMS: atom_id res chain seq x y z
N GLU A 1 -11.66 -22.07 9.94
CA GLU A 1 -11.28 -23.26 9.13
C GLU A 1 -9.76 -23.48 9.09
N CYS A 2 -8.95 -22.47 8.75
CA CYS A 2 -7.49 -22.57 8.78
C CYS A 2 -6.92 -22.88 10.18
N GLU A 3 -7.45 -22.26 11.24
CA GLU A 3 -7.08 -22.57 12.62
C GLU A 3 -7.29 -24.04 12.97
N ARG A 4 -8.45 -24.60 12.56
CA ARG A 4 -8.80 -26.01 12.79
C ARG A 4 -7.81 -26.97 12.12
N LEU A 5 -7.35 -26.65 10.91
CA LEU A 5 -6.34 -27.43 10.19
C LEU A 5 -4.95 -27.34 10.87
N ALA A 6 -4.53 -26.14 11.26
CA ALA A 6 -3.26 -25.92 11.95
C ALA A 6 -3.19 -26.70 13.28
N SER A 7 -4.26 -26.66 14.08
CA SER A 7 -4.33 -27.43 15.33
C SER A 7 -4.31 -28.94 15.11
N SER A 8 -4.96 -29.45 14.06
CA SER A 8 -4.94 -30.89 13.75
C SER A 8 -3.57 -31.42 13.32
N ALA A 9 -2.67 -30.53 12.89
CA ALA A 9 -1.28 -30.83 12.54
C ALA A 9 -0.28 -30.54 13.68
N GLY A 10 -0.75 -30.15 14.87
CA GLY A 10 0.10 -29.90 16.04
C GLY A 10 0.76 -28.53 16.08
N PHE A 11 0.30 -27.57 15.26
CA PHE A 11 0.81 -26.19 15.28
C PHE A 11 -0.04 -25.31 16.20
N GLU A 12 0.62 -24.57 17.09
CA GLU A 12 0.00 -23.60 17.99
C GLU A 12 0.15 -22.18 17.40
N LEU A 13 -0.96 -21.57 16.97
CA LEU A 13 -0.97 -20.20 16.46
C LEU A 13 -0.93 -19.22 17.64
N LYS A 14 0.24 -18.63 17.93
CA LYS A 14 0.37 -17.57 18.94
C LYS A 14 -0.36 -16.31 18.48
N ALA A 15 -0.96 -15.59 19.42
CA ALA A 15 -1.79 -14.40 19.17
C ALA A 15 -1.04 -13.13 18.73
N LEU A 16 0.11 -13.25 18.08
CA LEU A 16 0.78 -12.13 17.43
C LEU A 16 1.14 -12.53 16.00
N ASP A 17 0.69 -11.66 15.10
CA ASP A 17 0.86 -11.67 13.65
C ASP A 17 0.10 -12.80 12.96
N SER A 18 -0.84 -12.38 12.11
CA SER A 18 -1.57 -13.31 11.25
C SER A 18 -0.56 -14.23 10.56
N PRO A 19 -0.72 -15.57 10.57
CA PRO A 19 0.18 -16.45 9.84
C PRO A 19 0.27 -16.10 8.35
N TRP A 20 -0.73 -15.37 7.84
CA TRP A 20 -0.71 -14.76 6.51
C TRP A 20 0.20 -13.53 6.42
N GLU A 21 0.30 -12.68 7.42
CA GLU A 21 1.22 -11.53 7.40
C GLU A 21 2.68 -11.98 7.33
N ASP A 22 3.09 -12.93 8.18
CA ASP A 22 4.47 -13.37 8.21
C ASP A 22 4.83 -14.20 6.96
N ALA A 23 3.92 -15.04 6.47
CA ALA A 23 4.10 -15.79 5.23
C ALA A 23 4.11 -14.89 3.98
N VAL A 24 3.19 -13.92 3.87
CA VAL A 24 3.08 -13.03 2.71
C VAL A 24 4.24 -12.03 2.70
N TRP A 25 4.60 -11.43 3.82
CA TRP A 25 5.68 -10.42 3.81
C TRP A 25 7.08 -11.03 3.75
N ARG A 26 7.33 -12.22 4.34
CA ARG A 26 8.66 -12.86 4.31
C ARG A 26 8.87 -13.82 3.14
N TRP A 27 7.86 -14.58 2.73
CA TRP A 27 8.03 -15.69 1.77
C TRP A 27 7.36 -15.42 0.43
N ILE A 28 6.21 -14.73 0.40
CA ILE A 28 5.43 -14.46 -0.83
C ILE A 28 5.23 -12.96 -1.00
N LYS A 29 6.32 -12.24 -1.32
CA LYS A 29 6.24 -10.80 -1.55
C LYS A 29 5.18 -10.49 -2.62
N PRO A 30 4.21 -9.61 -2.33
CA PRO A 30 3.23 -9.18 -3.33
C PRO A 30 3.94 -8.67 -4.60
N PRO A 31 3.41 -8.94 -5.81
CA PRO A 31 4.05 -8.53 -7.07
C PRO A 31 4.41 -7.05 -7.09
N LEU A 32 3.51 -6.20 -6.59
CA LEU A 32 3.74 -4.77 -6.48
C LEU A 32 4.93 -4.45 -5.55
N LEU A 33 5.03 -5.08 -4.37
CA LEU A 33 6.18 -4.85 -3.48
C LEU A 33 7.50 -5.26 -4.15
N ARG A 34 7.52 -6.41 -4.84
CA ARG A 34 8.72 -6.88 -5.56
C ARG A 34 9.18 -5.88 -6.63
N ASP A 35 8.23 -5.33 -7.39
CA ASP A 35 8.54 -4.35 -8.43
C ASP A 35 9.04 -3.04 -7.81
N LEU A 36 8.48 -2.59 -6.69
CA LEU A 36 8.97 -1.40 -5.98
C LEU A 36 10.37 -1.59 -5.41
N GLU A 37 10.68 -2.75 -4.82
CA GLU A 37 12.02 -3.06 -4.33
C GLU A 37 13.05 -3.11 -5.48
N ALA A 38 12.62 -3.52 -6.67
CA ALA A 38 13.43 -3.53 -7.89
C ALA A 38 13.41 -2.19 -8.66
N ALA A 39 12.78 -1.13 -8.11
CA ALA A 39 12.59 0.17 -8.76
C ALA A 39 11.99 0.07 -10.18
N ARG A 40 11.00 -0.81 -10.36
CA ARG A 40 10.27 -1.03 -11.60
C ARG A 40 8.93 -0.30 -11.59
N LYS A 41 8.34 -0.17 -12.79
CA LYS A 41 6.95 0.31 -12.93
C LYS A 41 5.97 -0.70 -12.36
N THR A 42 4.91 -0.21 -11.74
CA THR A 42 3.86 -1.01 -11.13
C THR A 42 2.49 -0.70 -11.75
N GLU A 43 1.48 -1.47 -11.32
CA GLU A 43 0.08 -1.23 -11.67
C GLU A 43 -0.56 -0.06 -10.88
N ALA A 44 0.22 0.76 -10.17
CA ALA A 44 -0.27 1.84 -9.33
C ALA A 44 -1.16 2.86 -10.08
N TYR A 45 -0.92 3.06 -11.39
CA TYR A 45 -1.81 3.89 -12.21
C TYR A 45 -3.21 3.28 -12.31
N ARG A 46 -3.31 1.97 -12.53
CA ARG A 46 -4.59 1.26 -12.65
C ARG A 46 -5.36 1.26 -11.32
N LEU A 47 -4.65 1.17 -10.20
CA LEU A 47 -5.24 1.06 -8.87
C LEU A 47 -5.61 2.42 -8.27
N SER A 48 -4.69 3.38 -8.30
CA SER A 48 -4.88 4.68 -7.62
C SER A 48 -4.97 5.85 -8.59
N GLY A 49 -4.20 5.84 -9.68
CA GLY A 49 -4.27 6.89 -10.70
C GLY A 49 -5.64 6.97 -11.40
N TYR A 50 -6.26 5.84 -11.69
CA TYR A 50 -7.59 5.79 -12.30
C TYR A 50 -8.67 6.43 -11.41
N LEU A 51 -8.67 6.14 -10.11
CA LEU A 51 -9.64 6.70 -9.16
C LEU A 51 -9.41 8.20 -8.94
N GLU A 52 -8.16 8.64 -8.99
CA GLU A 52 -7.78 10.05 -8.95
C GLU A 52 -8.29 10.80 -10.19
N GLY A 53 -8.08 10.25 -11.39
CA GLY A 53 -8.62 10.79 -12.63
C GLY A 53 -10.15 10.84 -12.63
N LEU A 54 -10.80 9.75 -12.24
CA LEU A 54 -12.27 9.68 -12.17
C LEU A 54 -12.86 10.68 -11.16
N ALA A 55 -12.20 10.88 -10.02
CA ALA A 55 -12.62 11.89 -9.04
C ALA A 55 -12.54 13.29 -9.65
N ARG A 56 -11.44 13.61 -10.36
CA ARG A 56 -11.24 14.90 -11.02
C ARG A 56 -12.26 15.16 -12.11
N GLU A 57 -12.54 14.17 -12.96
CA GLU A 57 -13.56 14.23 -14.02
C GLU A 57 -14.95 14.57 -13.46
N ARG A 58 -15.24 14.13 -12.23
CA ARG A 58 -16.50 14.39 -11.52
C ARG A 58 -16.48 15.63 -10.63
N GLY A 59 -15.44 16.48 -10.74
CA GLY A 59 -15.29 17.69 -9.92
C GLY A 59 -14.98 17.41 -8.44
N GLY A 60 -14.59 16.18 -8.11
CA GLY A 60 -14.15 15.77 -6.78
C GLY A 60 -12.64 15.70 -6.64
N SER A 61 -12.18 15.27 -5.47
CA SER A 61 -10.78 14.86 -5.26
C SER A 61 -10.70 13.56 -4.46
N ALA A 62 -9.63 12.80 -4.70
CA ALA A 62 -9.35 11.54 -4.05
C ALA A 62 -8.02 11.63 -3.28
N PRO A 63 -7.97 12.36 -2.16
CA PRO A 63 -6.72 12.73 -1.49
C PRO A 63 -5.92 11.53 -0.96
N VAL A 64 -6.60 10.41 -0.68
CA VAL A 64 -5.91 9.16 -0.31
C VAL A 64 -5.22 8.53 -1.54
N HIS A 65 -5.91 8.49 -2.67
CA HIS A 65 -5.38 7.87 -3.89
C HIS A 65 -4.29 8.72 -4.54
N SER A 66 -4.42 10.04 -4.52
CA SER A 66 -3.39 10.96 -5.01
C SER A 66 -2.11 10.87 -4.16
N ALA A 67 -2.25 10.97 -2.83
CA ALA A 67 -1.12 10.81 -1.91
C ALA A 67 -0.44 9.44 -2.06
N LEU A 68 -1.21 8.35 -2.14
CA LEU A 68 -0.69 7.00 -2.33
C LEU A 68 0.01 6.85 -3.68
N PHE A 69 -0.61 7.35 -4.76
CA PHE A 69 -0.04 7.28 -6.10
C PHE A 69 1.30 8.02 -6.18
N SER A 70 1.37 9.26 -5.68
CA SER A 70 2.62 10.05 -5.67
C SER A 70 3.76 9.33 -4.94
N LEU A 71 3.45 8.72 -3.80
CA LEU A 71 4.41 8.01 -2.97
C LEU A 71 4.91 6.73 -3.66
N ILE A 72 4.03 5.99 -4.35
CA ILE A 72 4.43 4.86 -5.18
C ILE A 72 5.31 5.31 -6.35
N LYS A 73 4.98 6.43 -7.04
CA LYS A 73 5.81 6.95 -8.13
C LYS A 73 7.23 7.30 -7.69
N GLU A 74 7.42 7.79 -6.46
CA GLU A 74 8.77 8.01 -5.91
C GLU A 74 9.54 6.69 -5.77
N MET A 75 8.88 5.63 -5.30
CA MET A 75 9.48 4.29 -5.17
C MET A 75 9.84 3.68 -6.52
N GLU A 76 8.95 3.78 -7.52
CA GLU A 76 9.23 3.33 -8.89
C GLU A 76 10.42 4.05 -9.53
N THR A 77 10.77 5.25 -9.05
CA THR A 77 11.93 6.02 -9.52
C THR A 77 13.18 5.82 -8.67
N GLY A 78 13.12 4.96 -7.64
CA GLY A 78 14.21 4.75 -6.69
C GLY A 78 14.48 5.93 -5.75
N ARG A 79 13.69 7.01 -5.82
CA ARG A 79 13.82 8.19 -4.94
C ARG A 79 13.41 7.91 -3.49
N ARG A 80 12.69 6.81 -3.27
CA ARG A 80 12.18 6.37 -1.97
C ARG A 80 12.22 4.84 -1.89
N ARG A 81 12.55 4.28 -0.74
CA ARG A 81 12.48 2.82 -0.51
C ARG A 81 11.14 2.44 0.15
N PRO A 82 10.58 1.26 -0.14
CA PRO A 82 9.51 0.69 0.67
C PRO A 82 9.97 0.54 2.13
N GLY A 83 9.06 0.76 3.08
CA GLY A 83 9.40 0.79 4.50
C GLY A 83 8.33 1.47 5.37
N PRO A 84 8.39 1.26 6.70
CA PRO A 84 7.36 1.72 7.64
C PRO A 84 7.22 3.25 7.70
N ASP A 85 8.30 4.00 7.48
CA ASP A 85 8.29 5.48 7.48
C ASP A 85 7.33 6.06 6.44
N ASN A 86 7.04 5.29 5.38
CA ASN A 86 6.12 5.70 4.34
C ASN A 86 4.67 5.78 4.81
N ILE A 87 4.31 5.13 5.91
CA ILE A 87 2.97 5.23 6.50
C ILE A 87 2.78 6.61 7.14
N ALA A 88 3.78 7.10 7.87
CA ALA A 88 3.75 8.44 8.45
C ALA A 88 3.72 9.51 7.35
N GLU A 89 4.55 9.33 6.32
CA GLU A 89 4.57 10.22 5.15
C GLU A 89 3.24 10.22 4.38
N LEU A 90 2.62 9.05 4.19
CA LEU A 90 1.31 8.95 3.56
C LEU A 90 0.25 9.72 4.36
N ARG A 91 0.23 9.57 5.69
CA ARG A 91 -0.69 10.33 6.56
C ARG A 91 -0.48 11.83 6.43
N ARG A 92 0.77 12.30 6.40
CA ARG A 92 1.12 13.72 6.21
C ARG A 92 0.55 14.24 4.89
N ARG A 93 0.81 13.56 3.76
CA ARG A 93 0.33 13.96 2.42
C ARG A 93 -1.19 13.97 2.32
N ILE A 94 -1.87 12.98 2.90
CA ILE A 94 -3.33 12.95 2.95
C ILE A 94 -3.87 14.18 3.69
N GLY A 95 -3.22 14.59 4.78
CA GLY A 95 -3.57 15.81 5.52
C GLY A 95 -3.44 17.07 4.67
N GLU A 96 -2.32 17.20 3.94
CA GLU A 96 -2.07 18.33 3.03
C GLU A 96 -3.08 18.40 1.89
N GLU A 97 -3.35 17.27 1.24
CA GLU A 97 -4.32 17.21 0.14
C GLU A 97 -5.77 17.46 0.57
N LYS A 98 -6.12 17.11 1.81
CA LYS A 98 -7.42 17.49 2.39
C LYS A 98 -7.45 18.96 2.79
N GLY A 99 -6.35 19.51 3.31
CA GLY A 99 -6.20 20.89 3.73
C GLY A 99 -6.19 21.90 2.58
N MET A 100 -5.74 21.50 1.38
CA MET A 100 -5.79 22.30 0.15
C MET A 100 -7.23 22.58 -0.37
N ARG A 101 -8.28 22.12 0.32
CA ARG A 101 -9.70 22.45 0.03
C ARG A 101 -10.22 23.71 0.76
N LEU A 102 -9.37 24.51 1.39
CA LEU A 102 -9.77 25.82 1.93
C LEU A 102 -9.30 26.94 1.00
N GLN A 103 -10.09 27.21 -0.05
CA GLN A 103 -10.34 28.53 -0.65
C GLN A 103 -11.38 28.41 -1.78
#